data_AF-A0A1C0T0J1-F1
#
_entry.id   AF-A0A1C0T0J1-F1
#
_cell.length_a   1.000
_cell.length_b   1.000
_cell.length_c   1.000
_cell.angle_alpha   90.00
_cell.angle_beta   90.00
_cell.angle_gamma   90.00
#
_symmetry.space_group_name_H-M   'P 1'
#
loop_
_entity.id
_entity.type
_entity.pdbx_description
1 polymer ?
#
loop_
_entity_poly.entity_id
_entity_poly.type
_entity_poly.pdbx_seq_one_letter_code
_entity_poly.pdbx_strand_id
1 'polypeptide(L)'
;MARPRKDAPINLFTSSELALAARISLRNFNVLIEHRLAPPTDHDKSGKHSTRYWDQFGIGEMALTGALIRAGAELFTAARLSHVILDDFTSARGRLPSRLDMFLDKDYNNHHPKFPWPANAAEGNWADDDFWLHRTLRLHSDVYLPDTRLNGDMILEIADRRYVYTRFDYFGRIPNVSRVQPWGLTDGNEPDVEYEIVGWERGREASLRHFADLVDLSGMMDNPEKKKAAKELEDEWLTARRNALGLLRVNVSLAIRTAFDAIHESRAGEADSVTNAKRI
;
A
#
# COMPACT_ATOMS: atom_id res chain seq x y z
N MET A 1 23.35 -12.08 -7.57
CA MET A 1 22.15 -11.35 -8.02
C MET A 1 21.72 -11.93 -9.36
N ALA A 2 20.48 -12.40 -9.47
CA ALA A 2 19.94 -12.90 -10.73
C ALA A 2 19.55 -11.69 -11.60
N ARG A 3 20.21 -11.51 -12.75
CA ARG A 3 19.92 -10.45 -13.71
C ARG A 3 18.49 -10.62 -14.25
N PRO A 4 17.68 -9.55 -14.36
CA PRO A 4 16.47 -9.57 -15.18
C PRO A 4 16.85 -10.01 -16.61
N ARG A 5 16.20 -11.04 -17.13
CA ARG A 5 16.39 -11.43 -18.54
C ARG A 5 15.78 -10.34 -19.42
N LYS A 6 16.42 -10.06 -20.56
CA LYS A 6 15.98 -9.11 -21.61
C LYS A 6 14.54 -9.29 -22.11
N ASP A 7 13.89 -10.40 -21.76
CA ASP A 7 12.60 -10.83 -22.28
C ASP A 7 11.47 -10.80 -21.23
N ALA A 8 11.74 -10.35 -19.99
CA ALA A 8 10.68 -10.16 -19.00
C ALA A 8 9.89 -8.89 -19.33
N PRO A 9 8.55 -8.94 -19.40
CA PRO A 9 7.72 -7.75 -19.52
C PRO A 9 8.07 -6.72 -18.45
N ILE A 10 8.17 -5.45 -18.85
CA ILE A 10 8.60 -4.35 -17.96
C ILE A 10 7.63 -4.11 -16.80
N ASN A 11 6.36 -4.50 -16.94
CA ASN A 11 5.34 -4.41 -15.90
C ASN A 11 5.31 -5.62 -14.96
N LEU A 12 6.25 -6.56 -15.10
CA LEU A 12 6.43 -7.68 -14.20
C LEU A 12 7.69 -7.50 -13.35
N PHE A 13 7.60 -7.98 -12.11
CA PHE A 13 8.60 -7.78 -11.07
C PHE A 13 9.13 -9.11 -10.56
N THR A 14 10.44 -9.15 -10.29
CA THR A 14 11.18 -10.31 -9.80
C THR A 14 11.23 -10.34 -8.28
N SER A 15 11.60 -11.48 -7.69
CA SER A 15 11.76 -11.60 -6.23
C SER A 15 12.74 -10.58 -5.64
N SER A 16 13.77 -10.17 -6.39
CA SER A 16 14.71 -9.13 -5.97
C SER A 16 14.02 -7.76 -5.87
N GLU A 17 13.13 -7.44 -6.81
CA GLU A 17 12.39 -6.18 -6.83
C GLU A 17 11.31 -6.16 -5.75
N LEU A 18 10.69 -7.29 -5.43
CA LEU A 18 9.72 -7.40 -4.33
C LEU A 18 10.42 -7.23 -2.98
N ALA A 19 11.61 -7.83 -2.82
CA ALA A 19 12.45 -7.61 -1.64
C ALA A 19 12.88 -6.14 -1.52
N LEU A 20 13.21 -5.50 -2.65
CA LEU A 20 13.58 -4.09 -2.71
C LEU A 20 12.42 -3.16 -2.35
N ALA A 21 11.21 -3.42 -2.86
CA ALA A 21 9.99 -2.68 -2.53
C ALA A 21 9.73 -2.66 -1.01
N ALA A 22 9.92 -3.80 -0.35
CA ALA A 22 9.81 -3.91 1.10
C ALA A 22 11.05 -3.41 1.88
N ARG A 23 12.16 -3.11 1.19
CA ARG A 23 13.48 -2.81 1.76
C ARG A 23 13.97 -3.91 2.72
N ILE A 24 13.73 -5.17 2.36
CA ILE A 24 14.22 -6.34 3.08
C ILE A 24 15.26 -7.09 2.23
N SER A 25 16.04 -7.97 2.86
CA SER A 25 16.94 -8.83 2.12
C SER A 25 16.16 -9.82 1.25
N LEU A 26 16.72 -10.22 0.10
CA LEU A 26 16.16 -11.29 -0.73
C LEU A 26 16.00 -12.60 0.07
N ARG A 27 16.88 -12.84 1.06
CA ARG A 27 16.75 -13.97 1.99
C ARG A 27 15.45 -13.90 2.79
N ASN A 28 15.14 -12.73 3.37
CA ASN A 28 13.90 -12.56 4.13
C ASN A 28 12.67 -12.69 3.24
N PHE A 29 12.72 -12.18 2.00
CA PHE A 29 11.63 -12.38 1.04
C PHE A 29 11.43 -13.85 0.68
N ASN A 30 12.51 -14.62 0.47
CA ASN A 30 12.42 -16.06 0.23
C ASN A 30 11.81 -16.80 1.44
N VAL A 31 12.11 -16.39 2.66
CA VAL A 31 11.46 -16.93 3.87
C VAL A 31 9.95 -16.63 3.83
N LEU A 32 9.51 -15.45 3.40
CA LEU A 32 8.09 -15.17 3.21
C LEU A 32 7.45 -16.13 2.18
N ILE A 33 8.12 -16.41 1.06
CA ILE A 33 7.64 -17.38 0.07
C ILE A 33 7.50 -18.77 0.68
N GLU A 34 8.51 -19.25 1.40
CA GLU A 34 8.50 -20.58 2.06
C GLU A 34 7.34 -20.72 3.04
N HIS A 35 6.99 -19.63 3.74
CA HIS A 35 5.89 -19.58 4.69
C HIS A 35 4.53 -19.20 4.06
N ARG A 36 4.45 -19.05 2.73
CA ARG A 36 3.24 -18.61 2.00
C ARG A 36 2.70 -17.25 2.48
N LEU A 37 3.61 -16.35 2.82
CA LEU A 37 3.37 -14.98 3.26
C LEU A 37 3.90 -13.94 2.25
N ALA A 38 4.32 -14.39 1.07
CA ALA A 38 4.61 -13.50 -0.04
C ALA A 38 3.35 -13.31 -0.89
N PRO A 39 3.23 -12.18 -1.62
CA PRO A 39 2.09 -11.93 -2.50
C PRO A 39 1.91 -13.05 -3.53
N PRO A 40 0.68 -13.30 -4.01
CA PRO A 40 0.44 -14.27 -5.08
C PRO A 40 1.21 -13.88 -6.35
N THR A 41 1.76 -14.87 -7.04
CA THR A 41 2.49 -14.67 -8.30
C THR A 41 1.52 -14.65 -9.47
N ASP A 42 1.76 -13.75 -10.42
CA ASP A 42 0.95 -13.60 -11.64
C ASP A 42 1.31 -14.66 -12.69
N HIS A 43 2.57 -15.11 -12.68
CA HIS A 43 3.07 -16.18 -13.54
C HIS A 43 4.03 -17.13 -12.81
N ASP A 44 3.56 -18.35 -12.55
CA ASP A 44 4.40 -19.49 -12.20
C ASP A 44 4.66 -20.32 -13.48
N LYS A 45 5.77 -20.06 -14.18
CA LYS A 45 6.22 -21.01 -15.22
C LYS A 45 6.78 -22.25 -14.53
N SER A 46 5.99 -23.33 -14.45
CA SER A 46 6.46 -24.60 -13.85
C SER A 46 7.74 -25.12 -14.54
N GLY A 47 8.74 -25.53 -13.75
CA GLY A 47 10.00 -26.10 -14.24
C GLY A 47 11.18 -25.87 -13.28
N LYS A 48 12.31 -26.58 -13.51
CA LYS A 48 13.55 -26.53 -12.68
C LYS A 48 14.18 -25.13 -12.54
N HIS A 49 13.72 -24.16 -13.33
CA HIS A 49 14.14 -22.76 -13.31
C HIS A 49 12.93 -21.81 -13.40
N SER A 50 11.87 -22.09 -12.63
CA SER A 50 10.68 -21.24 -12.58
C SER A 50 11.02 -19.88 -11.97
N THR A 51 11.30 -18.88 -12.80
CA THR A 51 11.32 -17.49 -12.35
C THR A 51 9.89 -17.09 -12.03
N ARG A 52 9.66 -16.68 -10.78
CA ARG A 52 8.40 -16.13 -10.32
C ARG A 52 8.34 -14.66 -10.69
N TYR A 53 7.18 -14.23 -11.18
CA TYR A 53 6.90 -12.84 -11.46
C TYR A 53 5.65 -12.39 -10.72
N TRP A 54 5.68 -11.14 -10.29
CA TRP A 54 4.58 -10.44 -9.64
C TRP A 54 4.22 -9.20 -10.46
N ASP A 55 3.03 -8.67 -10.24
CA ASP A 55 2.54 -7.44 -10.82
C ASP A 55 2.65 -6.26 -9.84
N GLN A 56 2.03 -5.13 -10.18
CA GLN A 56 1.99 -3.94 -9.34
C GLN A 56 1.30 -4.15 -7.99
N PHE A 57 0.34 -5.08 -7.88
CA PHE A 57 -0.37 -5.35 -6.63
C PHE A 57 0.58 -6.02 -5.63
N GLY A 58 1.41 -6.95 -6.10
CA GLY A 58 2.49 -7.52 -5.31
C GLY A 58 3.48 -6.46 -4.80
N ILE A 59 3.79 -5.44 -5.60
CA ILE A 59 4.61 -4.30 -5.14
C ILE A 59 3.88 -3.52 -4.04
N GLY A 60 2.58 -3.25 -4.20
CA GLY A 60 1.77 -2.58 -3.18
C GLY A 60 1.76 -3.31 -1.84
N GLU A 61 1.55 -4.63 -1.85
CA GLU A 61 1.58 -5.48 -0.65
C GLU A 61 2.95 -5.45 0.04
N MET A 62 4.02 -5.60 -0.74
CA MET A 62 5.38 -5.58 -0.19
C MET A 62 5.79 -4.20 0.30
N ALA A 63 5.32 -3.12 -0.34
CA ALA A 63 5.54 -1.76 0.12
C ALA A 63 4.91 -1.53 1.51
N LEU A 64 3.67 -2.00 1.71
CA LEU A 64 3.00 -1.97 3.02
C LEU A 64 3.73 -2.84 4.05
N THR A 65 4.10 -4.07 3.68
CA THR A 65 4.88 -4.98 4.53
C THR A 65 6.17 -4.31 4.99
N GLY A 66 6.92 -3.73 4.06
CA GLY A 66 8.15 -2.99 4.36
C GLY A 66 7.91 -1.77 5.25
N ALA A 67 6.82 -1.04 5.03
CA ALA A 67 6.46 0.12 5.86
C ALA A 67 6.16 -0.29 7.30
N LEU A 68 5.41 -1.37 7.52
CA LEU A 68 5.12 -1.92 8.84
C LEU A 68 6.40 -2.38 9.55
N ILE A 69 7.31 -3.05 8.83
CA ILE A 69 8.61 -3.46 9.39
C ILE A 69 9.42 -2.24 9.83
N ARG A 70 9.50 -1.20 8.99
CA ARG A 70 10.20 0.06 9.33
C ARG A 70 9.56 0.80 10.51
N ALA A 71 8.25 0.67 10.69
CA ALA A 71 7.55 1.20 11.85
C ALA A 71 7.80 0.39 13.14
N GLY A 72 8.31 -0.85 13.02
CA GLY A 72 8.70 -1.70 14.16
C GLY A 72 7.93 -3.01 14.30
N ALA A 73 7.13 -3.40 13.32
CA ALA A 73 6.47 -4.72 13.30
C ALA A 73 7.46 -5.85 12.92
N GLU A 74 7.24 -7.06 13.43
CA GLU A 74 8.04 -8.22 13.02
C GLU A 74 7.71 -8.68 11.60
N LEU A 75 8.68 -9.27 10.88
CA LEU A 75 8.55 -9.66 9.46
C LEU A 75 7.27 -10.46 9.15
N PHE A 76 6.99 -11.53 9.90
CA PHE A 76 5.81 -12.36 9.65
C PHE A 76 4.51 -11.66 10.04
N THR A 77 4.52 -10.88 11.12
CA THR A 77 3.35 -10.11 11.52
C THR A 77 3.03 -9.04 10.48
N ALA A 78 4.03 -8.31 10.01
CA ALA A 78 3.89 -7.30 8.96
C ALA A 78 3.36 -7.89 7.65
N ALA A 79 3.87 -9.02 7.20
CA ALA A 79 3.42 -9.69 5.99
C ALA A 79 1.95 -10.15 6.11
N ARG A 80 1.59 -10.79 7.23
CA ARG A 80 0.22 -11.24 7.49
C ARG A 80 -0.78 -10.09 7.57
N LEU A 81 -0.42 -9.03 8.29
CA LEU A 81 -1.24 -7.83 8.36
C LEU A 81 -1.43 -7.21 6.98
N SER A 82 -0.36 -7.13 6.19
CA SER A 82 -0.44 -6.56 4.84
C SER A 82 -1.35 -7.37 3.93
N HIS A 83 -1.27 -8.70 3.98
CA HIS A 83 -2.10 -9.59 3.17
C HIS A 83 -3.59 -9.39 3.45
N VAL A 84 -3.99 -9.47 4.73
CA VAL A 84 -5.40 -9.30 5.11
C VAL A 84 -5.92 -7.90 4.81
N ILE A 85 -5.13 -6.87 5.12
CA ILE A 85 -5.52 -5.49 4.85
C ILE A 85 -5.65 -5.25 3.35
N LEU A 86 -4.77 -5.84 2.55
CA LEU A 86 -4.86 -5.75 1.10
C LEU A 86 -6.09 -6.47 0.56
N ASP A 87 -6.37 -7.70 0.98
CA ASP A 87 -7.52 -8.49 0.51
C ASP A 87 -8.83 -7.73 0.75
N ASP A 88 -9.02 -7.20 1.94
CA ASP A 88 -10.24 -6.45 2.28
C ASP A 88 -10.30 -5.11 1.54
N PHE A 89 -9.20 -4.36 1.51
CA PHE A 89 -9.19 -3.05 0.86
C PHE A 89 -9.33 -3.16 -0.67
N THR A 90 -8.72 -4.17 -1.28
CA THR A 90 -8.86 -4.43 -2.72
C THR A 90 -10.27 -4.91 -3.06
N SER A 91 -10.90 -5.74 -2.21
CA SER A 91 -12.28 -6.16 -2.41
C SER A 91 -13.26 -4.98 -2.42
N ALA A 92 -13.03 -3.97 -1.57
CA ALA A 92 -13.91 -2.82 -1.43
C ALA A 92 -13.59 -1.66 -2.40
N ARG A 93 -12.29 -1.44 -2.70
CA ARG A 93 -11.79 -0.23 -3.37
C ARG A 93 -10.85 -0.51 -4.55
N GLY A 94 -10.66 -1.77 -4.92
CA GLY A 94 -9.86 -2.22 -6.05
C GLY A 94 -8.36 -2.32 -5.76
N ARG A 95 -7.73 -1.31 -5.14
CA ARG A 95 -6.29 -1.31 -4.83
C ARG A 95 -5.90 -0.38 -3.69
N LEU A 96 -4.73 -0.60 -3.10
CA LEU A 96 -4.12 0.39 -2.22
C LEU A 96 -3.75 1.65 -3.01
N PRO A 97 -4.13 2.85 -2.53
CA PRO A 97 -3.95 4.07 -3.29
C PRO A 97 -2.51 4.57 -3.19
N SER A 98 -1.78 4.64 -4.31
CA SER A 98 -0.47 5.32 -4.36
C SER A 98 -0.58 6.85 -4.37
N ARG A 99 -1.76 7.39 -4.69
CA ARG A 99 -2.05 8.83 -4.86
C ARG A 99 -1.20 9.54 -5.92
N LEU A 100 -0.65 8.79 -6.89
CA LEU A 100 0.09 9.37 -8.03
C LEU A 100 -0.80 10.22 -8.94
N ASP A 101 -2.12 9.96 -8.96
CA ASP A 101 -3.13 10.74 -9.67
C ASP A 101 -3.15 12.22 -9.25
N MET A 102 -2.75 12.53 -8.01
CA MET A 102 -2.65 13.91 -7.52
C MET A 102 -1.71 14.78 -8.35
N PHE A 103 -0.69 14.21 -8.99
CA PHE A 103 0.21 14.96 -9.88
C PHE A 103 -0.45 15.39 -11.19
N LEU A 104 -1.69 14.96 -11.45
CA LEU A 104 -2.47 15.40 -12.60
C LEU A 104 -3.34 16.62 -12.26
N ASP A 105 -3.66 16.81 -10.98
CA ASP A 105 -4.52 17.88 -10.48
C ASP A 105 -3.83 19.24 -10.49
N LYS A 106 -4.64 20.31 -10.59
CA LYS A 106 -4.19 21.72 -10.64
C LYS A 106 -3.27 22.14 -9.49
N ASP A 107 -3.36 21.47 -8.34
CA ASP A 107 -2.58 21.82 -7.14
C ASP A 107 -1.12 21.38 -7.27
N TYR A 108 -0.84 20.41 -8.14
CA TYR A 108 0.50 19.85 -8.38
C TYR A 108 0.96 20.02 -9.84
N ASN A 109 0.03 20.31 -10.77
CA ASN A 109 0.29 20.41 -12.20
C ASN A 109 -0.05 21.80 -12.73
N ASN A 110 1.00 22.60 -12.98
CA ASN A 110 0.88 23.94 -13.55
C ASN A 110 0.28 23.97 -14.98
N HIS A 111 0.25 22.82 -15.67
CA HIS A 111 -0.31 22.69 -17.02
C HIS A 111 -1.78 22.24 -17.02
N HIS A 112 -2.38 21.98 -15.85
CA HIS A 112 -3.77 21.52 -15.74
C HIS A 112 -4.73 22.43 -16.53
N PRO A 113 -5.68 21.87 -17.33
CA PRO A 113 -6.11 20.47 -17.37
C PRO A 113 -5.29 19.58 -18.32
N LYS A 114 -4.18 20.06 -18.89
CA LYS A 114 -3.28 19.23 -19.71
C LYS A 114 -2.42 18.36 -18.80
N PHE A 115 -1.95 17.23 -19.33
CA PHE A 115 -0.97 16.40 -18.63
C PHE A 115 0.36 17.13 -18.42
N PRO A 116 1.10 16.81 -17.34
CA PRO A 116 2.41 17.42 -17.05
C PRO A 116 3.55 16.84 -17.91
N TRP A 117 3.22 16.11 -18.99
CA TRP A 117 4.16 15.51 -19.93
C TRP A 117 3.69 15.73 -21.39
N PRO A 118 4.59 15.62 -22.39
CA PRO A 118 4.21 15.73 -23.80
C PRO A 118 3.21 14.65 -24.25
N ALA A 119 2.29 14.96 -25.16
CA ALA A 119 1.17 14.08 -25.54
C ALA A 119 1.55 12.63 -25.92
N ASN A 120 2.76 12.40 -26.42
CA ASN A 120 3.23 11.07 -26.87
C ASN A 120 4.23 10.42 -25.88
N ALA A 121 4.39 10.98 -24.68
CA ALA A 121 5.40 10.52 -23.73
C ALA A 121 4.91 9.41 -22.78
N ALA A 122 3.59 9.31 -22.57
CA ALA A 122 3.06 8.28 -21.67
C ALA A 122 3.21 6.88 -22.26
N GLU A 123 3.67 5.95 -21.43
CA GLU A 123 3.84 4.55 -21.78
C GLU A 123 2.81 3.67 -21.04
N GLY A 124 2.44 2.55 -21.66
CA GLY A 124 1.55 1.56 -21.04
C GLY A 124 0.18 2.10 -20.65
N ASN A 125 -0.50 1.39 -19.74
CA ASN A 125 -1.84 1.76 -19.28
C ASN A 125 -1.77 2.65 -18.02
N TRP A 126 -1.18 3.84 -18.14
CA TRP A 126 -1.00 4.77 -17.02
C TRP A 126 -2.31 5.20 -16.33
N ALA A 127 -3.46 5.08 -16.99
CA ALA A 127 -4.75 5.45 -16.40
C ALA A 127 -5.20 4.47 -15.31
N ASP A 128 -4.92 3.18 -15.49
CA ASP A 128 -5.36 2.12 -14.57
C ASP A 128 -4.20 1.46 -13.82
N ASP A 129 -2.94 1.79 -14.13
CA ASP A 129 -1.74 1.15 -13.59
C ASP A 129 -0.79 2.19 -12.99
N ASP A 130 -0.63 2.11 -11.67
CA ASP A 130 0.16 3.06 -10.89
C ASP A 130 1.65 2.94 -11.21
N PHE A 131 2.13 1.76 -11.63
CA PHE A 131 3.50 1.61 -12.08
C PHE A 131 3.74 2.40 -13.38
N TRP A 132 2.82 2.33 -14.34
CA TRP A 132 2.94 3.08 -15.59
C TRP A 132 2.78 4.58 -15.39
N LEU A 133 1.88 5.00 -14.50
CA LEU A 133 1.73 6.40 -14.11
C LEU A 133 2.99 6.93 -13.42
N HIS A 134 3.51 6.20 -12.43
CA HIS A 134 4.77 6.53 -11.75
C HIS A 134 5.90 6.71 -12.76
N ARG A 135 6.09 5.74 -13.65
CA ARG A 135 7.18 5.76 -14.62
C ARG A 135 7.06 6.95 -15.57
N THR A 136 5.86 7.24 -16.05
CA THR A 136 5.61 8.40 -16.93
C THR A 136 5.92 9.71 -16.22
N LEU A 137 5.41 9.87 -14.99
CA LEU A 137 5.70 11.03 -14.14
C LEU A 137 7.21 11.19 -13.89
N ARG A 138 7.91 10.09 -13.57
CA ARG A 138 9.34 10.10 -13.24
C ARG A 138 10.23 10.47 -14.42
N LEU A 139 9.88 10.07 -15.64
CA LEU A 139 10.73 10.24 -16.82
C LEU A 139 10.35 11.42 -17.70
N HIS A 140 9.09 11.84 -17.67
CA HIS A 140 8.55 12.77 -18.66
C HIS A 140 7.87 14.00 -18.04
N SER A 141 7.95 14.17 -16.72
CA SER A 141 7.44 15.35 -16.03
C SER A 141 8.45 15.90 -15.02
N ASP A 142 8.31 17.18 -14.71
CA ASP A 142 9.03 17.90 -13.65
C ASP A 142 8.19 18.05 -12.37
N VAL A 143 6.93 17.62 -12.39
CA VAL A 143 6.01 17.76 -11.25
C VAL A 143 6.16 16.65 -10.22
N TYR A 144 6.79 15.53 -10.57
CA TYR A 144 6.95 14.38 -9.68
C TYR A 144 7.90 14.69 -8.52
N LEU A 145 7.41 14.52 -7.29
CA LEU A 145 8.18 14.77 -6.06
C LEU A 145 8.42 13.45 -5.30
N PRO A 146 9.66 12.92 -5.28
CA PRO A 146 9.99 11.73 -4.49
C PRO A 146 9.92 12.03 -2.99
N ASP A 147 9.72 10.99 -2.19
CA ASP A 147 9.71 11.02 -0.71
C ASP A 147 8.79 12.10 -0.09
N THR A 148 7.80 12.56 -0.84
CA THR A 148 6.93 13.67 -0.44
C THR A 148 5.54 13.15 -0.11
N ARG A 149 5.01 13.57 1.05
CA ARG A 149 3.61 13.33 1.40
C ARG A 149 2.70 14.14 0.49
N LEU A 150 1.60 13.55 0.05
CA LEU A 150 0.61 14.20 -0.80
C LEU A 150 -0.72 14.35 -0.06
N ASN A 151 -1.51 15.31 -0.52
CA ASN A 151 -2.87 15.52 -0.04
C ASN A 151 -3.74 14.28 -0.34
N GLY A 152 -4.40 13.76 0.70
CA GLY A 152 -5.19 12.53 0.63
C GLY A 152 -4.34 11.26 0.60
N ASP A 153 -3.10 11.28 1.09
CA ASP A 153 -2.32 10.06 1.33
C ASP A 153 -3.04 9.16 2.34
N MET A 154 -3.12 7.85 2.05
CA MET A 154 -3.66 6.89 2.99
C MET A 154 -2.67 6.63 4.12
N ILE A 155 -3.11 6.84 5.35
CA ILE A 155 -2.40 6.54 6.58
C ILE A 155 -3.05 5.34 7.23
N LEU A 156 -2.22 4.41 7.66
CA LEU A 156 -2.62 3.29 8.52
C LEU A 156 -1.96 3.47 9.88
N GLU A 157 -2.74 3.26 10.93
CA GLU A 157 -2.31 3.38 12.31
C GLU A 157 -2.66 2.10 13.08
N ILE A 158 -1.76 1.67 13.97
CA ILE A 158 -2.00 0.54 14.87
C ILE A 158 -1.76 1.02 16.30
N ALA A 159 -2.81 1.06 17.12
CA ALA A 159 -2.75 1.40 18.53
C ALA A 159 -2.54 0.15 19.38
N ASP A 160 -1.53 0.19 20.25
CA ASP A 160 -1.21 -0.85 21.26
C ASP A 160 -1.18 -2.28 20.71
N ARG A 161 -0.80 -2.44 19.43
CA ARG A 161 -0.81 -3.72 18.69
C ARG A 161 -2.17 -4.42 18.69
N ARG A 162 -3.25 -3.66 18.88
CA ARG A 162 -4.60 -4.19 19.05
C ARG A 162 -5.61 -3.60 18.08
N TYR A 163 -5.60 -2.31 17.83
CA TYR A 163 -6.61 -1.70 16.96
C TYR A 163 -5.96 -1.08 15.74
N VAL A 164 -6.49 -1.40 14.56
CA VAL A 164 -6.05 -0.85 13.28
C VAL A 164 -7.06 0.19 12.82
N TYR A 165 -6.51 1.32 12.39
CA TYR A 165 -7.26 2.45 11.87
C TYR A 165 -6.70 2.84 10.51
N THR A 166 -7.57 3.32 9.63
CA THR A 166 -7.17 3.96 8.38
C THR A 166 -7.71 5.38 8.30
N ARG A 167 -7.01 6.26 7.60
CA ARG A 167 -7.51 7.61 7.27
C ARG A 167 -6.82 8.14 6.04
N PHE A 168 -7.39 9.17 5.43
CA PHE A 168 -6.75 9.92 4.36
C PHE A 168 -6.23 11.25 4.93
N ASP A 169 -4.93 11.52 4.81
CA ASP A 169 -4.30 12.72 5.34
C ASP A 169 -4.53 13.89 4.39
N TYR A 170 -5.54 14.71 4.67
CA TYR A 170 -5.82 15.90 3.88
C TYR A 170 -5.21 17.16 4.53
N PHE A 171 -4.67 18.05 3.70
CA PHE A 171 -4.11 19.32 4.17
C PHE A 171 -5.23 20.33 4.42
N GLY A 172 -5.34 20.82 5.66
CA GLY A 172 -6.32 21.85 6.05
C GLY A 172 -7.63 21.30 6.62
N ARG A 173 -8.75 21.99 6.35
CA ARG A 173 -10.10 21.58 6.78
C ARG A 173 -10.76 20.75 5.68
N ILE A 174 -11.41 19.65 6.05
CA ILE A 174 -11.48 18.50 5.15
C ILE A 174 -12.91 18.21 4.75
N PRO A 175 -13.12 17.74 3.51
CA PRO A 175 -14.40 17.20 3.11
C PRO A 175 -14.89 16.14 4.09
N ASN A 176 -16.20 16.15 4.31
CA ASN A 176 -16.87 15.05 4.95
C ASN A 176 -16.78 13.84 4.02
N VAL A 177 -16.11 12.78 4.47
CA VAL A 177 -15.97 11.53 3.70
C VAL A 177 -16.99 10.51 4.18
N SER A 178 -17.49 9.70 3.25
CA SER A 178 -18.30 8.54 3.61
C SER A 178 -17.45 7.60 4.44
N ARG A 179 -17.96 7.25 5.63
CA ARG A 179 -17.39 6.15 6.37
C ARG A 179 -17.60 4.84 5.64
N VAL A 180 -16.73 3.87 5.93
CA VAL A 180 -16.99 2.47 5.64
C VAL A 180 -18.26 2.01 6.39
N GLN A 181 -18.49 2.59 7.57
CA GLN A 181 -19.62 2.27 8.44
C GLN A 181 -20.91 3.03 8.05
N PRO A 182 -22.11 2.41 8.20
CA PRO A 182 -23.37 2.94 7.66
C PRO A 182 -23.97 4.15 8.40
N TRP A 183 -23.35 4.63 9.48
CA TRP A 183 -23.95 5.66 10.35
C TRP A 183 -23.49 7.09 10.11
N GLY A 184 -22.63 7.37 9.13
CA GLY A 184 -22.52 8.75 8.65
C GLY A 184 -21.26 9.13 7.88
N LEU A 185 -21.14 10.44 7.74
CA LEU A 185 -19.95 11.11 7.26
C LEU A 185 -19.06 11.48 8.44
N THR A 186 -17.75 11.46 8.25
CA THR A 186 -16.75 11.92 9.22
C THR A 186 -15.91 13.04 8.60
N ASP A 187 -15.26 13.86 9.45
CA ASP A 187 -14.21 14.77 8.96
C ASP A 187 -13.14 13.89 8.31
N GLY A 188 -12.72 14.18 7.07
CA GLY A 188 -11.82 13.26 6.38
C GLY A 188 -10.43 13.07 7.04
N ASN A 189 -10.06 13.83 8.08
CA ASN A 189 -8.89 13.51 8.92
C ASN A 189 -9.19 12.58 10.10
N GLU A 190 -10.45 12.38 10.46
CA GLU A 190 -10.79 11.41 11.49
C GLU A 190 -10.56 9.99 10.98
N PRO A 191 -9.97 9.12 11.80
CA PRO A 191 -9.74 7.74 11.41
C PRO A 191 -11.00 6.91 11.39
N ASP A 192 -11.08 6.02 10.41
CA ASP A 192 -12.01 4.91 10.38
C ASP A 192 -11.43 3.74 11.19
N VAL A 193 -12.32 3.06 11.91
CA VAL A 193 -12.02 1.85 12.69
C VAL A 193 -12.14 0.62 11.79
N GLU A 194 -11.06 -0.13 11.61
CA GLU A 194 -11.05 -1.21 10.61
C GLU A 194 -10.94 -2.58 11.26
N TYR A 195 -9.92 -2.81 12.09
CA TYR A 195 -9.63 -4.15 12.63
C TYR A 195 -9.29 -4.15 14.11
N GLU A 196 -9.68 -5.25 14.76
CA GLU A 196 -9.02 -5.70 15.98
C GLU A 196 -8.01 -6.78 15.64
N ILE A 197 -6.77 -6.60 16.09
CA ILE A 197 -5.71 -7.58 16.06
C ILE A 197 -5.82 -8.44 17.31
N VAL A 198 -5.98 -9.75 17.10
CA VAL A 198 -6.09 -10.74 18.17
C VAL A 198 -4.84 -11.59 18.17
N GLY A 199 -4.23 -11.77 19.35
CA GLY A 199 -3.08 -12.66 19.51
C GLY A 199 -1.74 -12.11 18.99
N TRP A 200 -1.58 -10.78 18.86
CA TRP A 200 -0.27 -10.17 18.57
C TRP A 200 0.66 -10.27 19.79
N GLU A 201 1.21 -11.46 19.97
CA GLU A 201 2.21 -11.79 20.97
C GLU A 201 3.43 -12.40 20.27
N ARG A 202 4.60 -12.25 20.89
CA ARG A 202 5.86 -12.75 20.32
C ARG A 202 5.76 -14.26 20.06
N GLY A 203 5.89 -14.67 18.80
CA GLY A 203 5.89 -16.07 18.38
C GLY A 203 4.51 -16.71 18.23
N ARG A 204 3.42 -15.94 18.33
CA ARG A 204 2.05 -16.38 18.02
C ARG A 204 1.57 -15.78 16.70
N GLU A 205 0.61 -16.47 16.09
CA GLU A 205 -0.05 -16.02 14.88
C GLU A 205 -1.12 -15.00 15.25
N ALA A 206 -0.92 -13.76 14.83
CA ALA A 206 -1.93 -12.72 14.95
C ALA A 206 -3.04 -12.96 13.92
N SER A 207 -4.29 -12.85 14.34
CA SER A 207 -5.45 -12.80 13.45
C SER A 207 -6.07 -11.40 13.48
N LEU A 208 -6.82 -11.10 12.43
CA LEU A 208 -7.58 -9.86 12.32
C LEU A 208 -9.06 -10.18 12.35
N ARG A 209 -9.82 -9.33 13.04
CA ARG A 209 -11.27 -9.35 13.05
C ARG A 209 -11.76 -8.01 12.57
N HIS A 210 -12.52 -8.01 11.48
CA HIS A 210 -13.01 -6.77 10.89
C HIS A 210 -14.06 -6.16 11.81
N PHE A 211 -14.12 -4.83 11.90
CA PHE A 211 -15.11 -4.13 12.70
C PHE A 211 -16.55 -4.56 12.33
N ALA A 212 -16.80 -4.73 11.04
CA ALA A 212 -18.05 -5.25 10.48
C ALA A 212 -18.46 -6.64 11.01
N ASP A 213 -17.52 -7.48 11.45
CA ASP A 213 -17.83 -8.80 12.02
C ASP A 213 -18.28 -8.71 13.49
N LEU A 214 -17.95 -7.60 14.15
CA LEU A 214 -18.31 -7.32 15.54
C LEU A 214 -19.69 -6.70 15.69
N VAL A 215 -20.28 -6.24 14.59
CA VAL A 215 -21.51 -5.47 14.60
C VAL A 215 -22.46 -5.97 13.53
N ASP A 216 -23.76 -6.04 13.82
CA ASP A 216 -24.76 -6.47 12.84
C ASP A 216 -25.13 -5.32 11.89
N LEU A 217 -24.29 -5.08 10.88
CA LEU A 217 -24.49 -4.01 9.89
C LEU A 217 -25.86 -4.10 9.20
N SER A 218 -26.32 -5.32 8.90
CA SER A 218 -27.59 -5.55 8.20
C SER A 218 -28.80 -5.13 9.05
N GLY A 219 -28.77 -5.42 10.35
CA GLY A 219 -29.84 -5.09 11.27
C GLY A 219 -29.82 -3.65 11.77
N MET A 220 -28.77 -2.87 11.48
CA MET A 220 -28.66 -1.48 11.96
C MET A 220 -29.57 -0.49 11.25
N MET A 221 -29.90 -0.74 9.97
CA MET A 221 -30.77 0.17 9.21
C MET A 221 -32.16 0.26 9.83
N ASP A 222 -32.66 -0.87 10.34
CA ASP A 222 -34.01 -1.00 10.88
C ASP A 222 -34.06 -0.98 12.42
N ASN A 223 -32.90 -0.99 13.09
CA ASN A 223 -32.82 -1.00 14.56
C ASN A 223 -31.87 0.10 15.11
N PRO A 224 -32.43 1.20 15.65
CA PRO A 224 -31.66 2.29 16.26
C PRO A 224 -30.77 1.87 17.43
N GLU A 225 -31.14 0.83 18.20
CA GLU A 225 -30.33 0.35 19.32
C GLU A 225 -29.05 -0.34 18.83
N LYS A 226 -29.15 -1.14 17.77
CA LYS A 226 -27.97 -1.75 17.12
C LYS A 226 -27.03 -0.69 16.56
N LYS A 227 -27.59 0.35 15.93
CA LYS A 227 -26.82 1.50 15.43
C LYS A 227 -26.11 2.24 16.57
N LYS A 228 -26.80 2.44 17.70
CA LYS A 228 -26.21 3.07 18.89
C LYS A 228 -25.08 2.24 19.48
N ALA A 229 -25.28 0.93 19.64
CA ALA A 229 -24.27 0.03 20.18
C ALA A 229 -23.01 -0.02 19.29
N ALA A 230 -23.16 -0.02 17.96
CA ALA A 230 -22.04 0.03 17.04
C ALA A 230 -21.26 1.34 17.14
N LYS A 231 -21.96 2.47 17.29
CA LYS A 231 -21.33 3.77 17.51
C LYS A 231 -20.59 3.82 18.85
N GLU A 232 -21.17 3.26 19.91
CA GLU A 232 -20.50 3.17 21.22
C GLU A 232 -19.21 2.35 21.15
N LEU A 233 -19.22 1.23 20.41
CA LEU A 233 -18.02 0.43 20.17
C LEU A 233 -16.95 1.18 19.36
N GLU A 234 -17.37 1.90 18.31
CA GLU A 234 -16.47 2.76 17.55
C GLU A 234 -15.86 3.87 18.43
N ASP A 235 -16.68 4.55 19.23
CA ASP A 235 -16.23 5.59 20.15
C ASP A 235 -15.25 5.04 21.20
N GLU A 236 -15.45 3.79 21.67
CA GLU A 236 -14.51 3.07 22.53
C GLU A 236 -13.15 2.89 21.83
N TRP A 237 -13.15 2.44 20.58
CA TRP A 237 -11.91 2.22 19.81
C TRP A 237 -11.21 3.54 19.49
N LEU A 238 -11.95 4.60 19.14
CA LEU A 238 -11.39 5.93 18.94
C LEU A 238 -10.81 6.49 20.24
N THR A 239 -11.42 6.19 21.39
CA THR A 239 -10.90 6.55 22.71
C THR A 239 -9.64 5.76 23.03
N ALA A 240 -9.60 4.45 22.73
CA ALA A 240 -8.43 3.61 22.88
C ALA A 240 -7.25 4.15 22.05
N ARG A 241 -7.50 4.59 20.81
CA ARG A 241 -6.49 5.25 19.96
C ARG A 241 -5.89 6.49 20.63
N ARG A 242 -6.74 7.36 21.20
CA ARG A 242 -6.30 8.61 21.85
C ARG A 242 -5.46 8.37 23.10
N ASN A 243 -5.74 7.26 23.80
CA ASN A 243 -5.08 6.89 25.05
C ASN A 243 -4.00 5.81 24.85
N ALA A 244 -3.64 5.49 23.62
CA ALA A 244 -2.71 4.41 23.30
C ALA A 244 -1.31 4.69 23.86
N LEU A 245 -0.68 3.67 24.44
CA LEU A 245 0.70 3.76 24.93
C LEU A 245 1.72 3.70 23.79
N GLY A 246 1.41 2.92 22.76
CA GLY A 246 2.19 2.79 21.54
C GLY A 246 1.31 2.99 20.31
N LEU A 247 1.79 3.81 19.37
CA LEU A 247 1.13 4.03 18.09
C LEU A 247 2.12 3.78 16.95
N LEU A 248 1.88 2.73 16.17
CA LEU A 248 2.55 2.53 14.89
C LEU A 248 1.80 3.33 13.83
N ARG A 249 2.49 4.14 13.04
CA ARG A 249 1.90 4.90 11.95
C ARG A 249 2.70 4.69 10.67
N VAL A 250 2.00 4.36 9.59
CA VAL A 250 2.59 4.22 8.25
C VAL A 250 1.80 5.06 7.25
N ASN A 251 2.52 5.73 6.34
CA ASN A 251 1.92 6.33 5.15
C ASN A 251 1.99 5.28 4.03
N VAL A 252 0.84 4.68 3.73
CA VAL A 252 0.72 3.57 2.77
C VAL A 252 0.99 4.07 1.35
N SER A 253 0.35 5.19 0.97
CA SER A 253 0.50 5.78 -0.36
C SER A 253 1.95 6.15 -0.66
N LEU A 254 2.62 6.82 0.29
CA LEU A 254 4.03 7.16 0.17
C LEU A 254 4.92 5.91 0.12
N ALA A 255 4.63 4.88 0.93
CA ALA A 255 5.41 3.64 0.89
C ALA A 255 5.38 2.99 -0.50
N ILE A 256 4.24 3.00 -1.19
CA ILE A 256 4.09 2.49 -2.56
C ILE A 256 4.92 3.34 -3.54
N ARG A 257 4.83 4.67 -3.47
CA ARG A 257 5.62 5.58 -4.33
C ARG A 257 7.13 5.36 -4.13
N THR A 258 7.59 5.31 -2.88
CA THR A 258 8.99 5.03 -2.54
C THR A 258 9.45 3.64 -3.00
N ALA A 259 8.56 2.64 -3.02
CA ALA A 259 8.88 1.32 -3.56
C ALA A 259 9.09 1.36 -5.08
N PHE A 260 8.24 2.09 -5.81
CA PHE A 260 8.42 2.30 -7.25
C PHE A 260 9.69 3.08 -7.56
N ASP A 261 10.02 4.11 -6.77
CA ASP A 261 11.30 4.84 -6.90
C ASP A 261 12.50 3.91 -6.76
N ALA A 262 12.53 3.06 -5.73
CA ALA A 262 13.62 2.13 -5.51
C ALA A 262 13.79 1.15 -6.69
N ILE A 263 12.69 0.62 -7.23
CA ILE A 263 12.71 -0.27 -8.40
C ILE A 263 13.22 0.49 -9.64
N HIS A 264 12.73 1.72 -9.86
CA HIS A 264 13.17 2.56 -10.96
C HIS A 264 14.68 2.80 -10.93
N GLU A 265 15.21 3.20 -9.78
CA GLU A 265 16.65 3.43 -9.57
C GLU A 265 17.48 2.17 -9.79
N SER A 266 17.00 1.02 -9.28
CA SER A 266 17.66 -0.27 -9.50
C SER A 266 17.74 -0.63 -10.99
N ARG A 267 16.65 -0.45 -11.74
CA ARG A 267 16.61 -0.75 -13.18
C ARG A 267 17.47 0.21 -14.00
N ALA A 268 17.49 1.49 -13.64
CA ALA A 268 18.34 2.49 -14.29
C ALA A 268 19.84 2.20 -14.07
N GLY A 269 20.24 1.90 -12.83
CA GLY A 269 21.63 1.54 -12.51
C GLY A 269 22.11 0.27 -13.20
N GLU A 270 21.22 -0.70 -13.43
CA GLU A 270 21.53 -1.88 -14.23
C GLU A 270 21.78 -1.54 -15.71
N ALA A 271 20.98 -0.65 -16.31
CA ALA A 271 21.14 -0.23 -17.71
C ALA A 271 22.48 0.47 -17.98
N ASP A 272 22.94 1.33 -17.06
CA ASP A 272 24.23 2.02 -17.15
C ASP A 272 25.41 1.06 -17.00
N SER A 273 25.29 0.08 -16.11
CA SER A 273 26.33 -0.95 -15.91
C SER A 273 26.53 -1.85 -17.14
N VAL A 274 25.45 -2.17 -17.86
CA VAL A 274 25.48 -2.98 -19.10
C VAL A 274 26.02 -2.18 -20.28
N THR A 275 25.73 -0.88 -20.34
CA THR A 275 26.22 0.01 -21.40
C THR A 275 27.73 0.23 -21.28
N ASN A 276 28.25 0.37 -20.06
CA ASN A 276 29.69 0.47 -19.80
C ASN A 276 30.42 -0.87 -20.03
N ALA A 277 29.82 -2.01 -19.71
CA ALA A 277 30.41 -3.32 -19.95
C ALA A 277 30.50 -3.70 -21.45
N LYS A 278 29.75 -3.03 -22.34
CA LYS A 278 29.85 -3.21 -23.80
C LYS A 278 30.85 -2.28 -24.48
N ARG A 279 31.40 -1.31 -23.75
CA ARG A 279 32.39 -0.34 -24.26
C ARG A 279 33.84 -0.73 -23.92
N ILE A 280 34.05 -1.88 -23.27
CA ILE A 280 35.34 -2.51 -22.98
C ILE A 280 35.46 -3.75 -23.89
#